data_AF-A0A3D1M9B2-F1
#
_entry.id   AF-A0A3D1M9B2-F1
#
_cell.length_a   1.000
_cell.length_b   1.000
_cell.length_c   1.000
_cell.angle_alpha   90.00
_cell.angle_beta   90.00
_cell.angle_gamma   90.00
#
_symmetry.space_group_name_H-M   'P 1'
#
loop_
_entity.id
_entity.type
_entity.pdbx_description
1 polymer ?
#
loop_
_entity_poly.entity_id
_entity_poly.type
_entity_poly.pdbx_seq_one_letter_code
_entity_poly.pdbx_strand_id
1 'polypeptide(L)' 'MAFGSSRKRNQKKKQVNEQKLVLTENSPWPVQEAYKALRTNIMFSLPGNQSKVIGVTSAMQHDGKSINAVNAAISFSQ' A
#
# COMPACT_ATOMS: atom_id res chain seq x y z
N MET A 1 14.75 50.43 -5.17
CA MET A 1 13.97 49.66 -6.17
C MET A 1 14.89 48.55 -6.69
N ALA A 2 14.60 47.25 -6.71
CA ALA A 2 13.42 46.45 -6.38
C ALA A 2 13.91 45.06 -5.91
N PHE A 3 13.21 44.48 -4.95
CA PHE A 3 13.46 43.13 -4.43
C PHE A 3 13.08 42.07 -5.47
N GLY A 4 13.98 41.11 -5.71
CA GLY A 4 13.74 39.99 -6.62
C GLY A 4 12.59 39.10 -6.13
N SER A 5 11.55 38.95 -6.96
CA SER A 5 10.39 38.12 -6.63
C SER A 5 10.74 36.63 -6.75
N SER A 6 10.88 35.94 -5.63
CA SER A 6 10.90 34.47 -5.60
C SER A 6 9.55 33.93 -6.10
N ARG A 7 9.57 33.30 -7.27
CA ARG A 7 8.44 32.61 -7.88
C ARG A 7 8.11 31.36 -7.05
N LYS A 8 7.22 31.49 -6.05
CA LYS A 8 6.67 30.36 -5.29
C LYS A 8 5.94 29.41 -6.25
N ARG A 9 6.60 28.31 -6.60
CA ARG A 9 6.05 27.23 -7.42
C ARG A 9 5.06 26.45 -6.55
N ASN A 10 3.79 26.84 -6.60
CA ASN A 10 2.68 26.14 -5.93
C ASN A 10 2.51 24.74 -6.54
N GLN A 11 3.21 23.74 -5.97
CA GLN A 11 2.95 22.34 -6.26
C GLN A 11 1.63 21.95 -5.55
N LYS A 12 0.50 22.03 -6.25
CA LYS A 12 -0.74 21.41 -5.80
C LYS A 12 -0.47 19.90 -5.63
N LYS A 13 -0.42 19.41 -4.39
CA LYS A 13 -0.39 17.96 -4.10
C LYS A 13 -1.61 17.33 -4.76
N LYS A 14 -1.40 16.55 -5.83
CA LYS A 14 -2.45 15.81 -6.51
C LYS A 14 -2.95 14.76 -5.52
N GLN A 15 -4.17 14.94 -5.01
CA GLN A 15 -4.78 14.00 -4.07
C GLN A 15 -4.94 12.66 -4.82
N VAL A 16 -4.16 11.65 -4.41
CA VAL A 16 -4.25 10.32 -5.01
C VAL A 16 -5.57 9.72 -4.56
N ASN A 17 -6.39 9.26 -5.50
CA ASN A 17 -7.60 8.52 -5.13
C ASN A 17 -7.16 7.14 -4.58
N GLU A 18 -7.16 7.02 -3.26
CA GLU A 18 -6.74 5.81 -2.53
C GLU A 18 -7.57 4.58 -2.90
N GLN A 19 -8.82 4.76 -3.34
CA GLN A 19 -9.70 3.66 -3.79
C GLN A 19 -9.13 2.93 -5.01
N LYS A 20 -8.38 3.64 -5.86
CA LYS A 20 -7.73 3.04 -7.04
C LYS A 20 -6.52 2.17 -6.68
N LEU A 21 -6.04 2.26 -5.44
CA LEU A 21 -4.90 1.50 -4.94
C LEU A 21 -5.33 0.21 -4.23
N VAL A 22 -6.63 0.02 -4.03
CA VAL A 22 -7.20 -1.20 -3.46
C VAL A 22 -7.20 -2.29 -4.53
N LEU A 23 -6.78 -3.49 -4.13
CA LEU A 23 -6.71 -4.67 -4.98
C LEU A 23 -8.13 -5.11 -5.38
N THR A 24 -8.36 -5.30 -6.66
CA THR A 24 -9.62 -5.78 -7.24
C THR A 24 -9.31 -6.80 -8.33
N GLU A 25 -10.34 -7.51 -8.82
CA GLU A 25 -10.21 -8.41 -9.97
C GLU A 25 -9.71 -7.68 -11.24
N ASN A 26 -9.99 -6.39 -11.34
CA ASN A 26 -9.57 -5.54 -12.46
C ASN A 26 -8.18 -4.91 -12.28
N SER A 27 -7.50 -5.18 -11.16
CA SER A 27 -6.14 -4.69 -10.95
C SER A 27 -5.17 -5.31 -11.96
N PRO A 28 -4.08 -4.63 -12.35
CA PRO A 28 -3.10 -5.19 -13.29
C PRO A 28 -2.57 -6.55 -12.81
N TRP A 29 -2.45 -7.52 -13.72
CA TRP A 29 -1.99 -8.87 -13.39
C TRP A 29 -0.71 -8.92 -12.54
N PRO A 30 0.36 -8.13 -12.84
CA PRO A 30 1.56 -8.13 -11.99
C PRO A 30 1.30 -7.72 -10.54
N VAL A 31 0.33 -6.84 -10.30
CA VAL A 31 -0.05 -6.42 -8.95
C VAL A 31 -0.77 -7.55 -8.23
N GLN A 32 -1.68 -8.25 -8.91
CA GLN A 32 -2.37 -9.40 -8.33
C GLN A 32 -1.38 -10.51 -7.94
N GLU A 33 -0.43 -10.84 -8.82
CA GLU A 33 0.57 -11.88 -8.54
C GLU A 33 1.54 -11.47 -7.44
N ALA A 34 1.93 -10.20 -7.34
CA ALA A 34 2.77 -9.71 -6.25
C ALA A 34 2.10 -9.92 -4.89
N TYR A 35 0.79 -9.67 -4.80
CA TYR A 35 0.03 -9.87 -3.58
C TYR A 35 -0.25 -11.35 -3.27
N LYS A 36 -0.44 -12.21 -4.28
CA LYS A 36 -0.49 -13.67 -4.10
C LYS A 36 0.83 -14.22 -3.58
N ALA A 37 1.96 -13.77 -4.14
CA ALA A 37 3.29 -14.14 -3.67
C ALA A 37 3.53 -13.67 -2.23
N LEU A 38 3.12 -12.44 -1.90
CA LEU A 38 3.19 -11.92 -0.54
C LEU A 38 2.42 -12.79 0.46
N ARG A 39 1.18 -13.16 0.15
CA ARG A 39 0.37 -14.06 0.98
C ARG A 39 1.10 -15.38 1.24
N THR A 40 1.59 -16.03 0.19
CA THR A 40 2.32 -17.30 0.30
C THR A 40 3.57 -17.17 1.17
N ASN A 41 4.36 -16.10 0.99
CA ASN A 41 5.55 -15.85 1.80
C ASN A 41 5.22 -15.64 3.29
N ILE A 42 4.15 -14.91 3.58
CA ILE A 42 3.66 -14.73 4.94
C ILE A 42 3.22 -16.08 5.52
N MET A 43 2.43 -16.87 4.79
CA MET A 43 1.97 -18.19 5.26
C MET A 43 3.14 -19.13 5.59
N PHE A 44 4.20 -19.14 4.78
CA PHE A 44 5.39 -19.94 5.06
C PHE A 44 6.23 -19.41 6.22
N SER A 45 6.11 -18.11 6.54
CA SER A 45 6.85 -17.48 7.64
C SER A 45 6.15 -17.66 9.00
N LEU A 46 4.87 -18.00 9.02
CA LEU A 46 4.12 -18.14 10.26
C LEU A 46 4.38 -19.50 10.93
N PRO A 47 4.61 -19.52 12.26
CA PRO A 47 4.78 -20.76 13.00
C PRO A 47 3.44 -21.50 13.13
N GLY A 48 3.22 -22.53 12.30
CA GLY A 48 2.14 -23.52 12.43
C GLY A 48 0.71 -22.97 12.60
N ASN A 49 -0.22 -23.84 12.99
CA ASN A 49 -1.68 -23.62 13.01
C ASN A 49 -2.21 -22.56 14.02
N GLN A 50 -1.38 -21.66 14.55
CA GLN A 50 -1.78 -20.79 15.67
C GLN A 50 -1.72 -19.28 15.40
N SER A 51 -1.17 -18.83 14.27
CA SER A 51 -1.06 -17.40 13.98
C SER A 51 -2.37 -16.84 13.41
N LYS A 52 -3.26 -16.39 14.29
CA LYS A 52 -4.59 -15.84 13.93
C LYS A 52 -4.59 -14.34 13.59
N VAL A 53 -3.51 -13.62 13.92
CA VAL A 53 -3.43 -12.16 13.81
C VAL A 53 -2.09 -11.74 13.22
N ILE A 54 -2.12 -10.85 12.23
CA ILE A 54 -0.93 -10.30 11.56
C ILE A 54 -0.95 -8.78 11.72
N GLY A 55 0.09 -8.24 12.34
CA GLY A 55 0.28 -6.79 12.48
C GLY A 55 1.03 -6.19 11.29
N VAL A 56 0.50 -5.12 10.70
CA VAL A 56 1.13 -4.38 9.60
C VAL A 56 1.50 -2.97 10.07
N THR A 57 2.76 -2.58 9.91
CA THR A 57 3.28 -1.26 10.31
C THR A 57 4.26 -0.71 9.28
N SER A 58 4.62 0.57 9.40
CA SER A 58 5.64 1.23 8.59
C SER A 58 6.52 2.12 9.46
N ALA A 59 7.71 2.48 8.95
CA ALA A 59 8.63 3.38 9.64
C ALA A 59 8.10 4.83 9.68
N MET A 60 7.37 5.26 8.64
CA MET A 60 6.86 6.63 8.53
C MET A 60 5.37 6.71 8.20
N GLN A 61 4.83 7.92 8.38
CA GLN A 61 3.50 8.27 7.89
C GLN A 61 3.51 8.31 6.35
N HIS A 62 2.38 7.94 5.74
CA HIS A 62 2.18 7.91 4.28
C HIS A 62 3.01 6.88 3.48
N ASP A 63 3.62 5.88 4.13
CA ASP A 63 4.30 4.74 3.46
C ASP A 63 3.35 3.70 2.84
N GLY A 64 2.05 3.95 2.84
CA GLY A 64 1.07 3.03 2.28
C GLY A 64 0.73 1.81 3.14
N LYS A 65 1.10 1.80 4.44
CA LYS A 65 0.78 0.67 5.35
C LYS A 65 -0.69 0.26 5.34
N SER A 66 -1.62 1.22 5.32
CA SER A 66 -3.06 0.93 5.34
C SER A 66 -3.52 0.28 4.03
N ILE A 67 -2.98 0.75 2.89
CA ILE A 67 -3.28 0.19 1.57
C ILE A 67 -2.73 -1.24 1.48
N ASN A 68 -1.48 -1.44 1.90
CA ASN A 68 -0.85 -2.76 1.89
C ASN A 68 -1.55 -3.74 2.85
N ALA A 69 -2.00 -3.27 4.02
CA ALA A 69 -2.76 -4.09 4.96
C ALA A 69 -4.09 -4.56 4.36
N VAL A 70 -4.87 -3.67 3.73
CA VAL A 70 -6.13 -4.02 3.08
C VAL A 70 -5.91 -4.98 1.92
N ASN A 71 -4.93 -4.73 1.06
CA ASN A 71 -4.67 -5.58 -0.10
C ASN A 71 -4.13 -6.96 0.28
N ALA A 72 -3.29 -7.04 1.33
CA ALA A 72 -2.89 -8.30 1.91
C ALA A 72 -4.12 -9.07 2.43
N ALA A 73 -5.02 -8.42 3.19
CA ALA A 73 -6.24 -9.04 3.69
C ALA A 73 -7.15 -9.55 2.55
N ILE A 74 -7.31 -8.78 1.48
CA ILE A 74 -8.06 -9.21 0.28
C ILE A 74 -7.43 -10.49 -0.30
N SER A 75 -6.10 -10.53 -0.39
CA SER A 75 -5.40 -11.70 -0.92
C SER A 75 -5.60 -12.95 -0.07
N PHE A 76 -5.69 -12.79 1.25
CA PHE A 76 -6.01 -13.89 2.17
C PHE A 76 -7.47 -14.35 2.10
N SER A 77 -8.38 -13.51 1.59
CA SER A 77 -9.81 -13.84 1.48
C SER A 77 -10.21 -14.52 0.16
N GLN A 78 -9.37 -14.42 -0.87
CA GLN A 78 -9.53 -15.10 -2.16
C GLN A 78 -9.07 -16.56 -2.07
#